data_AF-A0A3M1WMD2-F1
#
_entry.id   AF-A0A3M1WMD2-F1
#
_cell.length_a   1.000
_cell.length_b   1.000
_cell.length_c   1.000
_cell.angle_alpha   90.00
_cell.angle_beta   90.00
_cell.angle_gamma   90.00
#
_symmetry.space_group_name_H-M   'P 1'
#
loop_
_entity.id
_entity.type
_entity.pdbx_description
1 polymer ?
#
loop_
_entity_poly.entity_id
_entity_poly.type
_entity_poly.pdbx_seq_one_letter_code
_entity_poly.pdbx_strand_id
1 'polypeptide(L)'
;MSHEIGKYHAQLADAARRLGRDGSGRGFQKKPDWKKDVQTLVDLARSNGLDAPSLKAMARNSVAGLKRLLGKENKKLSNARLGELVEQALEAISALDDQTGDTTKALSLLRRARHALANGYVTWGDWASLAKIKAGKTSGAHACLEEVRAYAMQAQHHPQLHKDIETLITGVFDCAAEALEGFDTFKRINGLMDFVDQESKVLELLDDEQVRQRLAERIDVLMVDEFQDTSPIQLALFSKIGDLVARATWVGDQKQAIYGFRGTDPKLMDDVIATLNEDQLDVLKDSWRSRPGLVRFVNATFVQALAGLIPAERVRLNPKRKDHPDQTHALSVWKLNGRNKDLRDGALVKGIADLISKPRDWMIEDRHTGQLRAIRPGDIAVLCRTNAACASIAEALADYGIQASVGSGSLLAEPECIAVLAGLRLLVDGEDTLALAELVQHLPGHASGATWLAELSADPEQAFQNWKSDDRIRRLLELREKIVDASPMEIQGMVADILGVRDDAFGRANPAQVLANLERLEQ
;
A
#
# COMPACT_ATOMS: atom_id res chain seq x y z
N MET A 1 -3.12 -14.82 13.14
CA MET A 1 -3.55 -14.69 11.73
C MET A 1 -3.08 -15.88 10.86
N SER A 2 -1.77 -16.11 10.69
CA SER A 2 -1.27 -17.21 9.84
C SER A 2 -1.75 -18.61 10.25
N HIS A 3 -1.91 -18.84 11.56
CA HIS A 3 -2.46 -20.08 12.09
C HIS A 3 -3.90 -20.35 11.61
N GLU A 4 -4.78 -19.34 11.70
CA GLU A 4 -6.18 -19.46 11.26
C GLU A 4 -6.28 -19.63 9.74
N ILE A 5 -5.50 -18.85 8.97
CA ILE A 5 -5.41 -19.02 7.50
C ILE A 5 -5.00 -20.44 7.12
N GLY A 6 -4.12 -21.07 7.91
CA GLY A 6 -3.70 -22.46 7.71
C GLY A 6 -4.86 -23.46 7.79
N LYS A 7 -5.80 -23.27 8.73
CA LYS A 7 -6.96 -24.18 8.93
C LYS A 7 -7.91 -24.17 7.73
N TYR A 8 -8.10 -23.00 7.11
CA TYR A 8 -9.02 -22.82 5.98
C TYR A 8 -8.41 -23.18 4.62
N HIS A 9 -7.11 -23.40 4.54
CA HIS A 9 -6.43 -23.65 3.26
C HIS A 9 -7.00 -24.86 2.51
N ALA A 10 -7.15 -25.99 3.18
CA ALA A 10 -7.66 -27.22 2.55
C ALA A 10 -9.10 -27.05 2.05
N GLN A 11 -9.94 -26.30 2.77
CA GLN A 11 -11.32 -26.03 2.41
C GLN A 11 -11.45 -25.09 1.21
N LEU A 12 -10.58 -24.07 1.13
CA LEU A 12 -10.70 -22.98 0.15
C LEU A 12 -9.86 -23.18 -1.11
N ALA A 13 -8.79 -23.97 -1.06
CA ALA A 13 -7.79 -24.07 -2.13
C ALA A 13 -8.40 -24.33 -3.51
N ASP A 14 -9.35 -25.25 -3.60
CA ASP A 14 -9.97 -25.63 -4.88
C ASP A 14 -10.86 -24.54 -5.47
N ALA A 15 -11.71 -23.92 -4.64
CA ALA A 15 -12.56 -22.83 -5.06
C ALA A 15 -11.72 -21.60 -5.44
N ALA A 16 -10.72 -21.27 -4.63
CA ALA A 16 -9.78 -20.19 -4.89
C ALA A 16 -9.02 -20.40 -6.21
N ARG A 17 -8.50 -21.61 -6.46
CA ARG A 17 -7.81 -21.96 -7.70
C ARG A 17 -8.72 -21.78 -8.92
N ARG A 18 -9.95 -22.32 -8.88
CA ARG A 18 -10.91 -22.20 -10.00
C ARG A 18 -11.33 -20.75 -10.24
N LEU A 19 -11.44 -19.93 -9.19
CA LEU A 19 -11.73 -18.49 -9.28
C LEU A 19 -10.50 -17.62 -9.59
N GLY A 20 -9.29 -18.19 -9.62
CA GLY A 20 -8.05 -17.45 -9.84
C GLY A 20 -7.67 -16.53 -8.68
N ARG A 21 -7.93 -16.96 -7.45
CA ARG A 21 -7.73 -16.26 -6.17
C ARG A 21 -6.69 -16.92 -5.26
N ASP A 22 -5.84 -17.78 -5.82
CA ASP A 22 -4.87 -18.61 -5.10
C ASP A 22 -3.48 -17.96 -4.94
N GLY A 23 -3.31 -16.71 -5.37
CA GLY A 23 -2.03 -16.00 -5.30
C GLY A 23 -0.94 -16.51 -6.25
N SER A 24 -1.27 -17.43 -7.17
CA SER A 24 -0.31 -18.01 -8.12
C SER A 24 0.22 -16.98 -9.14
N GLY A 25 1.41 -17.22 -9.69
CA GLY A 25 2.08 -16.35 -10.66
C GLY A 25 3.20 -15.48 -10.07
N ARG A 26 3.95 -14.77 -10.93
CA ARG A 26 5.05 -13.86 -10.54
C ARG A 26 4.92 -12.51 -11.26
N GLY A 27 5.43 -11.45 -10.63
CA GLY A 27 5.41 -10.09 -11.19
C GLY A 27 4.01 -9.64 -11.60
N PHE A 28 3.87 -9.09 -12.80
CA PHE A 28 2.60 -8.62 -13.36
C PHE A 28 1.55 -9.72 -13.62
N GLN A 29 1.93 -10.99 -13.53
CA GLN A 29 1.02 -12.13 -13.67
C GLN A 29 0.56 -12.72 -12.33
N LYS A 30 0.94 -12.09 -11.20
CA LYS A 30 0.52 -12.54 -9.87
C LYS A 30 -0.99 -12.35 -9.71
N LYS A 31 -1.70 -13.45 -9.49
CA LYS A 31 -3.13 -13.44 -9.22
C LYS A 31 -3.42 -12.88 -7.82
N PRO A 32 -4.63 -12.35 -7.59
CA PRO A 32 -5.07 -12.02 -6.24
C PRO A 32 -5.02 -13.25 -5.33
N ASP A 33 -4.85 -13.03 -4.03
CA ASP A 33 -4.67 -14.08 -3.02
C ASP A 33 -5.73 -13.90 -1.93
N TRP A 34 -6.59 -14.91 -1.76
CA TRP A 34 -7.65 -14.89 -0.74
C TRP A 34 -7.10 -14.70 0.68
N LYS A 35 -5.85 -15.08 0.94
CA LYS A 35 -5.19 -14.86 2.25
C LYS A 35 -5.01 -13.38 2.55
N LYS A 36 -4.76 -12.57 1.51
CA LYS A 36 -4.72 -11.10 1.63
C LYS A 36 -6.10 -10.54 1.83
N ASP A 37 -7.11 -11.11 1.18
CA ASP A 37 -8.52 -10.71 1.38
C ASP A 37 -8.92 -10.92 2.86
N VAL A 38 -8.51 -12.02 3.51
CA VAL A 38 -8.70 -12.25 4.96
C VAL A 38 -8.04 -11.14 5.79
N GLN A 39 -6.77 -10.83 5.53
CA GLN A 39 -6.05 -9.76 6.25
C GLN A 39 -6.76 -8.41 6.10
N THR A 40 -7.13 -8.04 4.87
CA THR A 40 -7.86 -6.81 4.59
C THR A 40 -9.21 -6.76 5.32
N LEU A 41 -9.95 -7.87 5.39
CA LEU A 41 -11.19 -7.94 6.16
C LEU A 41 -10.98 -7.77 7.66
N VAL A 42 -9.93 -8.37 8.23
CA VAL A 42 -9.59 -8.18 9.65
C VAL A 42 -9.25 -6.72 9.92
N ASP A 43 -8.41 -6.11 9.09
CA ASP A 43 -8.00 -4.71 9.26
C ASP A 43 -9.21 -3.77 9.17
N LEU A 44 -10.08 -3.98 8.16
CA LEU A 44 -11.32 -3.21 8.00
C LEU A 44 -12.29 -3.46 9.16
N ALA A 45 -12.44 -4.69 9.64
CA ALA A 45 -13.33 -4.99 10.75
C ALA A 45 -12.90 -4.22 12.00
N ARG A 46 -11.60 -4.25 12.31
CA ARG A 46 -11.03 -3.53 13.45
C ARG A 46 -11.20 -2.02 13.34
N SER A 47 -10.87 -1.43 12.19
CA SER A 47 -10.98 0.02 11.98
C SER A 47 -12.42 0.54 11.98
N ASN A 48 -13.40 -0.34 11.79
CA ASN A 48 -14.82 -0.01 11.75
C ASN A 48 -15.60 -0.54 12.96
N GLY A 49 -14.92 -1.11 13.98
CA GLY A 49 -15.58 -1.66 15.16
C GLY A 49 -16.53 -2.83 14.88
N LEU A 50 -16.26 -3.63 13.85
CA LEU A 50 -17.06 -4.81 13.49
C LEU A 50 -16.56 -6.05 14.22
N ASP A 51 -17.49 -6.81 14.78
CA ASP A 51 -17.23 -8.07 15.47
C ASP A 51 -17.31 -9.29 14.53
N ALA A 52 -16.90 -10.46 15.04
CA ALA A 52 -16.96 -11.72 14.32
C ALA A 52 -18.39 -12.09 13.84
N PRO A 53 -19.46 -11.96 14.65
CA PRO A 53 -20.83 -12.12 14.17
C PRO A 53 -21.21 -11.22 13.00
N SER A 54 -20.79 -9.95 13.01
CA SER A 54 -21.05 -8.99 11.92
C SER A 54 -20.41 -9.45 10.62
N LEU A 55 -19.15 -9.92 10.66
CA LEU A 55 -18.48 -10.49 9.49
C LEU A 55 -19.24 -11.70 8.91
N LYS A 56 -19.74 -12.59 9.76
CA LYS A 56 -20.55 -13.74 9.32
C LYS A 56 -21.88 -13.31 8.68
N ALA A 57 -22.51 -12.26 9.19
CA ALA A 57 -23.71 -11.69 8.57
C ALA A 57 -23.40 -11.04 7.21
N MET A 58 -22.29 -10.33 7.10
CA MET A 58 -21.81 -9.72 5.85
C MET A 58 -21.51 -10.77 4.77
N ALA A 59 -20.97 -11.93 5.16
CA ALA A 59 -20.76 -13.05 4.24
C ALA A 59 -22.07 -13.50 3.58
N ARG A 60 -23.12 -13.71 4.40
CA ARG A 60 -24.46 -14.10 3.92
C ARG A 60 -25.05 -13.07 2.98
N ASN A 61 -24.95 -11.79 3.34
CA ASN A 61 -25.42 -10.68 2.51
C ASN A 61 -24.68 -10.60 1.17
N SER A 62 -23.36 -10.80 1.19
CA SER A 62 -22.50 -10.78 0.01
C SER A 62 -22.84 -11.94 -0.94
N VAL A 63 -23.01 -13.15 -0.41
CA VAL A 63 -23.43 -14.33 -1.19
C VAL A 63 -24.83 -14.11 -1.79
N ALA A 64 -25.79 -13.64 -0.99
CA ALA A 64 -27.15 -13.38 -1.46
C ALA A 64 -27.21 -12.26 -2.52
N GLY A 65 -26.39 -11.22 -2.37
CA GLY A 65 -26.22 -10.15 -3.36
C GLY A 65 -25.68 -10.69 -4.68
N LEU A 66 -24.58 -11.45 -4.62
CA LEU A 66 -23.93 -11.94 -5.84
C LEU A 66 -24.75 -13.03 -6.55
N LYS A 67 -25.38 -13.95 -5.82
CA LYS A 67 -26.27 -14.97 -6.40
C LYS A 67 -27.44 -14.36 -7.17
N ARG A 68 -27.97 -13.20 -6.73
CA ARG A 68 -29.01 -12.47 -7.48
C ARG A 68 -28.51 -11.98 -8.85
N LEU A 69 -27.25 -11.58 -8.95
CA LEU A 69 -26.64 -11.12 -10.21
C LEU A 69 -26.33 -12.27 -11.18
N LEU A 70 -26.02 -13.47 -10.67
CA LEU A 70 -25.71 -14.65 -11.48
C LEU A 70 -26.96 -15.31 -12.11
N GLY A 71 -28.14 -15.04 -11.56
CA GLY A 71 -29.40 -15.67 -12.00
C GLY A 71 -29.54 -17.11 -11.52
N LYS A 72 -30.44 -17.87 -12.14
CA LYS A 72 -30.73 -19.26 -11.74
C LYS A 72 -29.67 -20.24 -12.24
N GLU A 73 -29.39 -21.26 -11.44
CA GLU A 73 -28.51 -22.37 -11.83
C GLU A 73 -29.11 -23.20 -12.97
N ASN A 74 -28.27 -23.59 -13.92
CA ASN A 74 -28.60 -24.57 -14.95
C ASN A 74 -27.83 -25.88 -14.67
N LYS A 75 -28.53 -26.85 -14.10
CA LYS A 75 -27.97 -28.17 -13.72
C LYS A 75 -27.45 -29.01 -14.90
N LYS A 76 -27.74 -28.61 -16.14
CA LYS A 76 -27.22 -29.29 -17.34
C LYS A 76 -25.79 -28.85 -17.68
N LEU A 77 -25.33 -27.72 -17.14
CA LEU A 77 -23.97 -27.24 -17.38
C LEU A 77 -22.95 -28.11 -16.63
N SER A 78 -21.96 -28.59 -17.37
CA SER A 78 -20.85 -29.39 -16.85
C SER A 78 -19.56 -29.16 -17.64
N ASN A 79 -18.43 -29.37 -16.97
CA ASN A 79 -17.10 -29.37 -17.61
C ASN A 79 -16.95 -30.50 -18.64
N ALA A 80 -17.58 -31.67 -18.40
CA ALA A 80 -17.52 -32.79 -19.34
C ALA A 80 -18.12 -32.40 -20.70
N ARG A 81 -19.31 -31.79 -20.70
CA ARG A 81 -19.95 -31.33 -21.93
C ARG A 81 -19.17 -30.19 -22.61
N LEU A 82 -18.57 -29.28 -21.84
CA LEU A 82 -17.68 -28.28 -22.43
C LEU A 82 -16.47 -28.94 -23.11
N GLY A 83 -15.91 -29.99 -22.51
CA GLY A 83 -14.81 -30.78 -23.08
C GLY A 83 -15.18 -31.39 -24.44
N GLU A 84 -16.35 -32.02 -24.54
CA GLU A 84 -16.86 -32.57 -25.81
C GLU A 84 -16.95 -31.50 -26.90
N LEU A 85 -17.52 -30.33 -26.58
CA LEU A 85 -17.63 -29.22 -27.53
C LEU A 85 -16.26 -28.68 -27.95
N VAL A 86 -15.30 -28.62 -27.03
CA VAL A 86 -13.92 -28.19 -27.32
C VAL A 86 -13.23 -29.15 -28.27
N GLU A 87 -13.39 -30.47 -28.10
CA GLU A 87 -12.83 -31.46 -29.04
C GLU A 87 -13.47 -31.35 -30.42
N GLN A 88 -14.80 -31.24 -30.48
CA GLN A 88 -15.52 -31.06 -31.75
C GLN A 88 -15.05 -29.81 -32.50
N ALA A 89 -14.86 -28.69 -31.79
CA ALA A 89 -14.33 -27.46 -32.39
C ALA A 89 -12.88 -27.62 -32.85
N LEU A 90 -12.03 -28.35 -32.11
CA LEU A 90 -10.65 -28.63 -32.51
C LEU A 90 -10.58 -29.46 -33.78
N GLU A 91 -11.38 -30.53 -33.88
CA GLU A 91 -11.46 -31.37 -35.07
C GLU A 91 -11.98 -30.59 -36.27
N ALA A 92 -13.08 -29.85 -36.10
CA ALA A 92 -13.70 -29.07 -37.16
C ALA A 92 -12.78 -27.98 -37.71
N ILE A 93 -12.07 -27.24 -36.84
CA ILE A 93 -11.13 -26.19 -37.28
C ILE A 93 -9.87 -26.80 -37.88
N SER A 94 -9.38 -27.94 -37.38
CA SER A 94 -8.18 -28.58 -37.94
C SER A 94 -8.43 -29.16 -39.33
N ALA A 95 -9.68 -29.45 -39.69
CA ALA A 95 -10.08 -29.81 -41.05
C ALA A 95 -10.13 -28.62 -42.02
N LEU A 96 -10.06 -27.38 -41.51
CA LEU A 96 -10.03 -26.16 -42.31
C LEU A 96 -8.58 -25.68 -42.42
N ASP A 97 -8.09 -25.46 -43.65
CA ASP A 97 -6.75 -24.90 -43.89
C ASP A 97 -6.75 -23.37 -43.65
N ASP A 98 -7.00 -22.94 -42.41
CA ASP A 98 -7.03 -21.54 -41.99
C ASP A 98 -5.84 -21.19 -41.09
N GLN A 99 -4.93 -20.40 -41.64
CA GLN A 99 -3.70 -19.97 -40.98
C GLN A 99 -3.76 -18.52 -40.47
N THR A 100 -4.95 -17.93 -40.35
CA THR A 100 -5.08 -16.58 -39.81
C THR A 100 -4.65 -16.52 -38.34
N GLY A 101 -4.04 -15.40 -37.93
CA GLY A 101 -3.53 -15.23 -36.57
C GLY A 101 -4.60 -15.36 -35.47
N ASP A 102 -5.86 -15.02 -35.75
CA ASP A 102 -6.98 -15.25 -34.83
C ASP A 102 -7.32 -16.75 -34.72
N THR A 103 -7.30 -17.50 -35.82
CA THR A 103 -7.52 -18.96 -35.80
C THR A 103 -6.39 -19.70 -35.07
N THR A 104 -5.12 -19.29 -35.26
CA THR A 104 -3.99 -19.84 -34.50
C THR A 104 -4.15 -19.62 -32.99
N LYS A 105 -4.58 -18.43 -32.57
CA LYS A 105 -4.86 -18.12 -31.16
C LYS A 105 -6.02 -18.95 -30.61
N ALA A 106 -7.08 -19.13 -31.39
CA ALA A 106 -8.22 -19.97 -31.03
C ALA A 106 -7.80 -21.43 -30.79
N LEU A 107 -7.04 -22.02 -31.70
CA LEU A 107 -6.52 -23.39 -31.56
C LEU A 107 -5.62 -23.54 -30.32
N SER A 108 -4.75 -22.56 -30.04
CA SER A 108 -3.94 -22.55 -28.82
C SER A 108 -4.79 -22.51 -27.55
N LEU A 109 -5.84 -21.67 -27.53
CA LEU A 109 -6.77 -21.60 -26.41
C LEU A 109 -7.56 -22.90 -26.21
N LEU A 110 -8.10 -23.48 -27.30
CA LEU A 110 -8.84 -24.74 -27.25
C LEU A 110 -7.97 -25.91 -26.78
N ARG A 111 -6.72 -26.03 -27.27
CA ARG A 111 -5.78 -27.08 -26.82
C ARG A 111 -5.46 -26.97 -25.33
N ARG A 112 -5.27 -25.73 -24.83
CA ARG A 112 -5.06 -25.47 -23.41
C ARG A 112 -6.30 -25.82 -22.59
N ALA A 113 -7.48 -25.41 -23.06
CA ALA A 113 -8.75 -25.72 -22.41
C ALA A 113 -9.00 -27.23 -22.34
N ARG A 114 -8.77 -27.97 -23.44
CA ARG A 114 -8.82 -29.43 -23.49
C ARG A 114 -7.95 -30.06 -22.42
N HIS A 115 -6.68 -29.65 -22.35
CA HIS A 115 -5.75 -30.16 -21.34
C HIS A 115 -6.22 -29.84 -19.91
N ALA A 116 -6.69 -28.62 -19.67
CA ALA A 116 -7.19 -28.21 -18.36
C ALA A 116 -8.46 -28.98 -17.95
N LEU A 117 -9.37 -29.23 -18.89
CA LEU A 117 -10.61 -29.99 -18.68
C LEU A 117 -10.31 -31.46 -18.39
N ALA A 118 -9.43 -32.10 -19.16
CA ALA A 118 -9.04 -33.49 -18.98
C ALA A 118 -8.38 -33.76 -17.61
N ASN A 119 -7.61 -32.79 -17.10
CA ASN A 119 -6.92 -32.90 -15.81
C ASN A 119 -7.73 -32.31 -14.63
N GLY A 120 -8.97 -31.84 -14.84
CA GLY A 120 -9.78 -31.24 -13.77
C GLY A 120 -9.27 -29.90 -13.23
N TYR A 121 -8.37 -29.24 -13.96
CA TYR A 121 -7.77 -27.96 -13.56
C TYR A 121 -8.37 -26.73 -14.23
N VAL A 122 -9.42 -26.88 -15.03
CA VAL A 122 -10.11 -25.75 -15.67
C VAL A 122 -10.55 -24.68 -14.67
N THR A 123 -10.35 -23.42 -15.02
CA THR A 123 -10.74 -22.25 -14.21
C THR A 123 -11.93 -21.51 -14.82
N TRP A 124 -12.60 -20.68 -14.02
CA TRP A 124 -13.64 -19.78 -14.52
C TRP A 124 -13.07 -18.72 -15.48
N GLY A 125 -11.77 -18.41 -15.38
CA GLY A 125 -11.05 -17.60 -16.36
C GLY A 125 -10.92 -18.29 -17.73
N ASP A 126 -10.77 -19.61 -17.76
CA ASP A 126 -10.77 -20.39 -19.01
C ASP A 126 -12.16 -20.39 -19.65
N TRP A 127 -13.21 -20.61 -18.86
CA TRP A 127 -14.61 -20.46 -19.31
C TRP A 127 -14.86 -19.07 -19.91
N ALA A 128 -14.45 -18.00 -19.23
CA ALA A 128 -14.60 -16.63 -19.73
C ALA A 128 -13.79 -16.37 -21.01
N SER A 129 -12.63 -17.00 -21.16
CA SER A 129 -11.81 -16.92 -22.37
C SER A 129 -12.48 -17.62 -23.55
N LEU A 130 -13.06 -18.80 -23.32
CA LEU A 130 -13.82 -19.54 -24.33
C LEU A 130 -15.11 -18.82 -24.74
N ALA A 131 -15.78 -18.13 -23.82
CA ALA A 131 -16.95 -17.30 -24.11
C ALA A 131 -16.65 -16.11 -25.06
N LYS A 132 -15.37 -15.73 -25.19
CA LYS A 132 -14.90 -14.63 -26.04
C LYS A 132 -14.06 -15.11 -27.23
N ILE A 133 -14.01 -16.43 -27.46
CA ILE A 133 -13.16 -17.01 -28.49
C ILE A 133 -13.62 -16.58 -29.90
N LYS A 134 -12.65 -16.30 -30.77
CA LYS A 134 -12.86 -15.89 -32.16
C LYS A 134 -11.81 -16.51 -33.07
N ALA A 135 -12.21 -16.81 -34.30
CA ALA A 135 -11.33 -17.26 -35.38
C ALA A 135 -11.60 -16.44 -36.66
N GLY A 136 -10.82 -16.71 -37.71
CA GLY A 136 -11.02 -16.18 -39.06
C GLY A 136 -12.42 -16.49 -39.59
N LYS A 137 -13.08 -15.49 -40.19
CA LYS A 137 -14.47 -15.61 -40.65
C LYS A 137 -14.59 -16.24 -42.04
N THR A 138 -13.59 -16.04 -42.90
CA THR A 138 -13.64 -16.40 -44.33
C THR A 138 -13.54 -17.91 -44.57
N SER A 139 -12.90 -18.65 -43.66
CA SER A 139 -12.66 -20.09 -43.75
C SER A 139 -13.78 -20.96 -43.18
N GLY A 140 -14.77 -20.35 -42.51
CA GLY A 140 -15.75 -21.07 -41.68
C GLY A 140 -15.26 -21.42 -40.27
N ALA A 141 -13.98 -21.20 -39.94
CA ALA A 141 -13.42 -21.54 -38.63
C ALA A 141 -14.11 -20.80 -37.47
N HIS A 142 -14.57 -19.57 -37.70
CA HIS A 142 -15.38 -18.84 -36.72
C HIS A 142 -16.70 -19.54 -36.39
N ALA A 143 -17.35 -20.14 -37.39
CA ALA A 143 -18.63 -20.82 -37.20
C ALA A 143 -18.47 -22.11 -36.37
N CYS A 144 -17.33 -22.80 -36.49
CA CYS A 144 -16.99 -23.97 -35.67
C CYS A 144 -16.87 -23.66 -34.17
N LEU A 145 -16.74 -22.39 -33.80
CA LEU A 145 -16.62 -21.94 -32.40
C LEU A 145 -17.97 -21.59 -31.76
N GLU A 146 -19.05 -21.49 -32.53
CA GLU A 146 -20.35 -20.99 -32.05
C GLU A 146 -20.88 -21.80 -30.86
N GLU A 147 -20.82 -23.13 -30.93
CA GLU A 147 -21.33 -23.98 -29.85
C GLU A 147 -20.51 -23.85 -28.57
N VAL A 148 -19.18 -23.91 -28.67
CA VAL A 148 -18.27 -23.70 -27.53
C VAL A 148 -18.50 -22.33 -26.90
N ARG A 149 -18.60 -21.29 -27.73
CA ARG A 149 -18.79 -19.92 -27.28
C ARG A 149 -20.15 -19.75 -26.60
N ALA A 150 -21.23 -20.20 -27.23
CA ALA A 150 -22.59 -20.12 -26.70
C ALA A 150 -22.76 -20.92 -25.40
N TYR A 151 -22.10 -22.06 -25.29
CA TYR A 151 -22.10 -22.86 -24.06
C TYR A 151 -21.28 -22.19 -22.95
N ALA A 152 -20.08 -21.69 -23.27
CA ALA A 152 -19.22 -21.01 -22.31
C ALA A 152 -19.81 -19.67 -21.81
N MET A 153 -20.58 -18.95 -22.64
CA MET A 153 -21.30 -17.72 -22.23
C MET A 153 -22.29 -17.97 -21.08
N GLN A 154 -22.73 -19.21 -20.87
CA GLN A 154 -23.64 -19.57 -19.79
C GLN A 154 -22.92 -19.87 -18.46
N ALA A 155 -21.60 -19.64 -18.36
CA ALA A 155 -20.80 -19.91 -17.16
C ALA A 155 -21.43 -19.39 -15.86
N GLN A 156 -22.06 -18.21 -15.90
CA GLN A 156 -22.74 -17.60 -14.74
C GLN A 156 -23.86 -18.46 -14.14
N HIS A 157 -24.44 -19.38 -14.93
CA HIS A 157 -25.47 -20.31 -14.50
C HIS A 157 -24.90 -21.67 -14.06
N HIS A 158 -23.59 -21.87 -14.09
CA HIS A 158 -22.98 -23.16 -13.76
C HIS A 158 -23.07 -23.42 -12.23
N PRO A 159 -23.65 -24.55 -11.76
CA PRO A 159 -23.81 -24.82 -10.33
C PRO A 159 -22.50 -24.78 -9.53
N GLN A 160 -21.42 -25.34 -10.10
CA GLN A 160 -20.09 -25.27 -9.48
C GLN A 160 -19.56 -23.83 -9.30
N LEU A 161 -19.90 -22.88 -10.19
CA LEU A 161 -19.47 -21.48 -10.02
C LEU A 161 -20.18 -20.86 -8.81
N HIS A 162 -21.49 -21.11 -8.68
CA HIS A 162 -22.28 -20.65 -7.53
C HIS A 162 -21.70 -21.20 -6.22
N LYS A 163 -21.37 -22.50 -6.21
CA LYS A 163 -20.75 -23.17 -5.07
C LYS A 163 -19.35 -22.63 -4.75
N ASP A 164 -18.50 -22.43 -5.76
CA ASP A 164 -17.14 -21.91 -5.56
C ASP A 164 -17.16 -20.49 -4.98
N ILE A 165 -18.03 -19.63 -5.51
CA ILE A 165 -18.24 -18.27 -5.02
C ILE A 165 -18.70 -18.28 -3.56
N GLU A 166 -19.72 -19.08 -3.25
CA GLU A 166 -20.25 -19.18 -1.89
C GLU A 166 -19.21 -19.72 -0.92
N THR A 167 -18.48 -20.77 -1.32
CA THR A 167 -17.40 -21.37 -0.53
C THR A 167 -16.31 -20.34 -0.24
N LEU A 168 -15.84 -19.62 -1.27
CA LEU A 168 -14.76 -18.66 -1.11
C LEU A 168 -15.19 -17.47 -0.25
N ILE A 169 -16.35 -16.86 -0.53
CA ILE A 169 -16.83 -15.72 0.26
C ILE A 169 -17.02 -16.16 1.71
N THR A 170 -17.79 -17.23 1.95
CA THR A 170 -18.11 -17.65 3.32
C THR A 170 -16.87 -18.02 4.10
N GLY A 171 -15.97 -18.85 3.53
CA GLY A 171 -14.77 -19.25 4.25
C GLY A 171 -13.74 -18.14 4.42
N VAL A 172 -13.65 -17.15 3.52
CA VAL A 172 -12.80 -15.96 3.73
C VAL A 172 -13.33 -15.12 4.90
N PHE A 173 -14.64 -14.88 4.99
CA PHE A 173 -15.23 -14.15 6.10
C PHE A 173 -15.19 -14.92 7.42
N ASP A 174 -15.43 -16.24 7.42
CA ASP A 174 -15.32 -17.08 8.60
C ASP A 174 -13.87 -17.12 9.11
N CYS A 175 -12.90 -17.29 8.19
CA CYS A 175 -11.47 -17.21 8.53
C CYS A 175 -11.10 -15.84 9.11
N ALA A 176 -11.65 -14.75 8.57
CA ALA A 176 -11.41 -13.41 9.09
C ALA A 176 -12.01 -13.23 10.49
N ALA A 177 -13.22 -13.75 10.73
CA ALA A 177 -13.86 -13.72 12.05
C ALA A 177 -13.04 -14.47 13.11
N GLU A 178 -12.57 -15.68 12.81
CA GLU A 178 -11.69 -16.44 13.72
C GLU A 178 -10.32 -15.78 13.89
N ALA A 179 -9.76 -15.22 12.81
CA ALA A 179 -8.49 -14.50 12.87
C ALA A 179 -8.57 -13.23 13.73
N LEU A 180 -9.72 -12.53 13.70
CA LEU A 180 -9.99 -11.36 14.51
C LEU A 180 -9.98 -11.72 16.01
N GLU A 181 -10.74 -12.74 16.41
CA GLU A 181 -10.80 -13.22 17.81
C GLU A 181 -9.46 -13.80 18.28
N GLY A 182 -8.79 -14.58 17.42
CA GLY A 182 -7.49 -15.15 17.72
C GLY A 182 -6.40 -14.08 17.87
N PHE A 183 -6.46 -13.01 17.06
CA PHE A 183 -5.52 -11.90 17.17
C PHE A 183 -5.73 -11.07 18.44
N ASP A 184 -6.98 -10.81 18.82
CA ASP A 184 -7.29 -10.14 20.09
C ASP A 184 -6.83 -10.98 21.30
N THR A 185 -7.11 -12.29 21.28
CA THR A 185 -6.65 -13.21 22.33
C THR A 185 -5.13 -13.22 22.45
N PHE A 186 -4.42 -13.28 21.32
CA PHE A 186 -2.96 -13.21 21.28
C PHE A 186 -2.44 -11.93 21.94
N LYS A 187 -2.98 -10.77 21.58
CA LYS A 187 -2.55 -9.49 22.17
C LYS A 187 -2.81 -9.45 23.67
N ARG A 188 -3.99 -9.88 24.11
CA ARG A 188 -4.37 -9.90 25.53
C ARG A 188 -3.43 -10.78 26.37
N ILE A 189 -3.09 -11.98 25.90
CA ILE A 189 -2.17 -12.89 26.61
C ILE A 189 -0.77 -12.27 26.74
N ASN A 190 -0.34 -11.47 25.76
CA ASN A 190 0.98 -10.85 25.74
C ASN A 190 0.99 -9.39 26.27
N GLY A 191 -0.13 -8.88 26.78
CA GLY A 191 -0.23 -7.49 27.26
C GLY A 191 0.02 -6.44 26.18
N LEU A 192 -0.28 -6.75 24.91
CA LEU A 192 -0.04 -5.87 23.77
C LEU A 192 -1.27 -5.02 23.44
N MET A 193 -1.02 -3.81 22.93
CA MET A 193 -2.04 -2.88 22.45
C MET A 193 -1.48 -2.11 21.26
N ASP A 194 -2.19 -2.11 20.14
CA ASP A 194 -1.83 -1.29 18.98
C ASP A 194 -2.68 0.00 18.90
N PHE A 195 -2.43 0.84 17.89
CA PHE A 195 -3.12 2.12 17.73
C PHE A 195 -4.65 1.97 17.55
N VAL A 196 -5.10 0.93 16.84
CA VAL A 196 -6.53 0.70 16.65
C VAL A 196 -7.19 0.27 17.95
N ASP A 197 -6.48 -0.52 18.76
CA ASP A 197 -6.96 -0.93 20.08
C ASP A 197 -7.05 0.25 21.05
N GLN A 198 -6.14 1.23 20.96
CA GLN A 198 -6.23 2.44 21.78
C GLN A 198 -7.53 3.19 21.49
N GLU A 199 -7.87 3.37 20.21
CA GLU A 199 -9.12 4.02 19.80
C GLU A 199 -10.35 3.22 20.25
N SER A 200 -10.37 1.91 20.00
CA SER A 200 -11.52 1.06 20.31
C SER A 200 -11.75 0.92 21.81
N LYS A 201 -10.69 0.73 22.59
CA LYS A 201 -10.80 0.59 24.06
C LYS A 201 -11.21 1.89 24.72
N VAL A 202 -10.74 3.04 24.24
CA VAL A 202 -11.23 4.34 24.76
C VAL A 202 -12.71 4.50 24.41
N LEU A 203 -13.13 4.13 23.20
CA LEU A 203 -14.54 4.17 22.81
C LEU A 203 -15.42 3.29 23.71
N GLU A 204 -14.97 2.08 24.04
CA GLU A 204 -15.63 1.18 25.00
C GLU A 204 -15.68 1.78 26.41
N LEU A 205 -14.58 2.39 26.88
CA LEU A 205 -14.54 3.04 28.20
C LEU A 205 -15.50 4.22 28.32
N LEU A 206 -15.87 4.87 27.21
CA LEU A 206 -16.89 5.93 27.20
C LEU A 206 -18.32 5.41 27.42
N ASP A 207 -18.54 4.10 27.51
CA ASP A 207 -19.80 3.52 27.99
C ASP A 207 -19.84 3.38 29.52
N ASP A 208 -18.71 3.53 30.22
CA ASP A 208 -18.64 3.54 31.68
C ASP A 208 -18.96 4.94 32.23
N GLU A 209 -20.03 5.03 33.02
CA GLU A 209 -20.52 6.29 33.57
C GLU A 209 -19.49 7.01 34.47
N GLN A 210 -18.64 6.29 35.20
CA GLN A 210 -17.60 6.92 36.02
C GLN A 210 -16.50 7.56 35.17
N VAL A 211 -16.18 6.93 34.03
CA VAL A 211 -15.21 7.49 33.07
C VAL A 211 -15.80 8.74 32.42
N ARG A 212 -17.06 8.68 31.98
CA ARG A 212 -17.78 9.80 31.39
C ARG A 212 -17.82 11.01 32.33
N GLN A 213 -18.18 10.80 33.59
CA GLN A 213 -18.22 11.88 34.60
C GLN A 213 -16.85 12.52 34.81
N ARG A 214 -15.79 11.72 34.98
CA ARG A 214 -14.43 12.26 35.13
C ARG A 214 -13.94 13.02 33.90
N LEU A 215 -14.34 12.62 32.70
CA LEU A 215 -13.98 13.34 31.48
C LEU A 215 -14.72 14.68 31.38
N ALA A 216 -16.03 14.68 31.67
CA ALA A 216 -16.85 15.89 31.70
C ALA A 216 -16.34 16.91 32.74
N GLU A 217 -15.82 16.45 33.88
CA GLU A 217 -15.20 17.32 34.90
C GLU A 217 -13.85 17.92 34.47
N ARG A 218 -13.13 17.29 33.53
CA ARG A 218 -11.76 17.67 33.15
C ARG A 218 -11.67 18.39 31.82
N ILE A 219 -12.65 18.20 30.94
CA ILE A 219 -12.61 18.68 29.56
C ILE A 219 -13.85 19.55 29.33
N ASP A 220 -13.65 20.86 29.25
CA ASP A 220 -14.73 21.79 28.93
C ASP A 220 -15.00 21.89 27.43
N VAL A 221 -13.95 21.72 26.61
CA VAL A 221 -13.98 21.97 25.17
C VAL A 221 -13.24 20.88 24.39
N LEU A 222 -13.90 20.31 23.39
CA LEU A 222 -13.32 19.41 22.40
C LEU A 222 -13.07 20.17 21.09
N MET A 223 -11.82 20.15 20.61
CA MET A 223 -11.45 20.67 19.29
C MET A 223 -10.87 19.55 18.43
N VAL A 224 -11.47 19.32 17.26
CA VAL A 224 -11.00 18.34 16.28
C VAL A 224 -10.55 19.11 15.05
N ASP A 225 -9.29 18.96 14.67
CA ASP A 225 -8.72 19.52 13.43
C ASP A 225 -8.61 18.43 12.36
N GLU A 226 -8.51 18.82 11.09
CA GLU A 226 -8.44 17.92 9.93
C GLU A 226 -9.55 16.85 9.91
N PHE A 227 -10.77 17.24 10.28
CA PHE A 227 -11.92 16.33 10.44
C PHE A 227 -12.19 15.46 9.20
N GLN A 228 -11.85 15.92 7.99
CA GLN A 228 -12.00 15.14 6.77
C GLN A 228 -11.18 13.83 6.74
N ASP A 229 -10.16 13.71 7.58
CA ASP A 229 -9.28 12.55 7.67
C ASP A 229 -9.61 11.66 8.89
N THR A 230 -10.84 11.76 9.39
CA THR A 230 -11.36 10.98 10.51
C THR A 230 -11.88 9.62 10.05
N SER A 231 -11.55 8.55 10.79
CA SER A 231 -12.11 7.20 10.59
C SER A 231 -13.47 7.03 11.30
N PRO A 232 -14.29 6.01 10.98
CA PRO A 232 -15.55 5.76 11.67
C PRO A 232 -15.43 5.63 13.20
N ILE A 233 -14.38 4.96 13.68
CA ILE A 233 -14.15 4.78 15.13
C ILE A 233 -13.80 6.09 15.82
N GLN A 234 -12.98 6.94 15.18
CA GLN A 234 -12.64 8.27 15.67
C GLN A 234 -13.85 9.19 15.67
N LEU A 235 -14.70 9.11 14.63
CA LEU A 235 -15.95 9.86 14.60
C LEU A 235 -16.87 9.46 15.77
N ALA A 236 -17.04 8.16 16.00
CA ALA A 236 -17.83 7.68 17.14
C ALA A 236 -17.25 8.16 18.48
N LEU A 237 -15.92 8.17 18.61
CA LEU A 237 -15.21 8.66 19.78
C LEU A 237 -15.43 10.15 20.00
N PHE A 238 -15.21 10.98 18.98
CA PHE A 238 -15.39 12.43 19.05
C PHE A 238 -16.83 12.81 19.30
N SER A 239 -17.80 12.09 18.74
CA SER A 239 -19.22 12.28 19.04
C SER A 239 -19.51 12.01 20.52
N LYS A 240 -19.10 10.85 21.05
CA LYS A 240 -19.33 10.52 22.48
C LYS A 240 -18.66 11.52 23.43
N ILE A 241 -17.44 11.97 23.12
CA ILE A 241 -16.76 12.99 23.94
C ILE A 241 -17.48 14.34 23.76
N GLY A 242 -17.90 14.68 22.54
CA GLY A 242 -18.66 15.89 22.22
C GLY A 242 -19.94 16.02 23.06
N ASP A 243 -20.63 14.91 23.30
CA ASP A 243 -21.83 14.85 24.16
C ASP A 243 -21.55 15.10 25.66
N LEU A 244 -20.30 14.96 26.10
CA LEU A 244 -19.89 15.12 27.50
C LEU A 244 -19.40 16.53 27.83
N VAL A 245 -18.92 17.26 26.83
CA VAL A 245 -18.23 18.54 27.02
C VAL A 245 -19.17 19.72 26.77
N ALA A 246 -18.87 20.88 27.34
CA ALA A 246 -19.71 22.08 27.15
C ALA A 246 -19.70 22.59 25.70
N ARG A 247 -18.60 22.38 24.96
CA ARG A 247 -18.47 22.79 23.57
C ARG A 247 -17.61 21.84 22.74
N ALA A 248 -18.12 21.41 21.59
CA ALA A 248 -17.33 20.73 20.57
C ALA A 248 -17.19 21.62 19.33
N THR A 249 -16.00 21.66 18.72
CA THR A 249 -15.75 22.40 17.47
C THR A 249 -14.85 21.57 16.56
N TRP A 250 -15.37 21.22 15.39
CA TRP A 250 -14.69 20.36 14.43
C TRP A 250 -14.37 21.17 13.18
N VAL A 251 -13.11 21.12 12.75
CA VAL A 251 -12.57 21.89 11.63
C VAL A 251 -12.04 20.91 10.60
N GLY A 252 -12.38 21.11 9.33
CA GLY A 252 -11.87 20.28 8.25
C GLY A 252 -12.26 20.82 6.87
N ASP A 253 -11.64 20.25 5.84
CA ASP A 253 -11.90 20.59 4.44
C ASP A 253 -12.07 19.32 3.61
N GLN A 254 -13.31 19.07 3.15
CA GLN A 254 -13.64 17.93 2.26
C GLN A 254 -12.73 17.83 1.03
N LYS A 255 -12.23 18.96 0.52
CA LYS A 255 -11.36 19.00 -0.65
C LYS A 255 -9.97 18.39 -0.38
N GLN A 256 -9.60 18.26 0.88
CA GLN A 256 -8.28 17.82 1.34
C GLN A 256 -8.28 16.38 1.85
N ALA A 257 -9.42 15.68 1.76
CA ALA A 257 -9.51 14.27 2.16
C ALA A 257 -8.68 13.38 1.22
N ILE A 258 -7.43 13.11 1.60
CA ILE A 258 -6.46 12.34 0.80
C ILE A 258 -6.03 11.03 1.48
N TYR A 259 -6.51 10.77 2.70
CA TYR A 259 -6.16 9.59 3.49
C TYR A 259 -7.15 8.41 3.37
N GLY A 260 -7.94 8.32 2.30
CA GLY A 260 -8.92 7.24 2.13
C GLY A 260 -8.35 5.81 2.20
N PHE A 261 -7.05 5.64 1.92
CA PHE A 261 -6.35 4.36 2.09
C PHE A 261 -6.16 3.93 3.56
N ARG A 262 -6.35 4.84 4.53
CA ARG A 262 -6.34 4.57 5.98
C ARG A 262 -7.74 4.31 6.55
N GLY A 263 -8.75 4.16 5.70
CA GLY A 263 -10.13 3.93 6.14
C GLY A 263 -10.86 5.22 6.54
N THR A 264 -10.35 6.40 6.15
CA THR A 264 -11.13 7.63 6.20
C THR A 264 -12.16 7.61 5.07
N ASP A 265 -13.37 8.06 5.34
CA ASP A 265 -14.42 8.14 4.33
C ASP A 265 -14.95 9.59 4.29
N PRO A 266 -14.67 10.36 3.23
CA PRO A 266 -15.19 11.71 3.07
C PRO A 266 -16.71 11.77 3.20
N LYS A 267 -17.41 10.67 2.90
CA LYS A 267 -18.85 10.57 3.08
C LYS A 267 -19.28 10.70 4.54
N LEU A 268 -18.46 10.27 5.51
CA LEU A 268 -18.77 10.49 6.93
C LEU A 268 -18.86 11.98 7.25
N MET A 269 -17.94 12.78 6.68
CA MET A 269 -17.99 14.23 6.83
C MET A 269 -19.23 14.81 6.14
N ASP A 270 -19.61 14.31 4.97
CA ASP A 270 -20.86 14.70 4.30
C ASP A 270 -22.10 14.37 5.14
N ASP A 271 -22.16 13.15 5.68
CA ASP A 271 -23.27 12.66 6.48
C ASP A 271 -23.39 13.47 7.78
N VAL A 272 -22.28 13.82 8.44
CA VAL A 272 -22.28 14.72 9.61
C VAL A 272 -22.77 16.10 9.22
N ILE A 273 -22.25 16.70 8.15
CA ILE A 273 -22.70 18.02 7.70
C ILE A 273 -24.20 18.03 7.37
N ALA A 274 -24.72 16.94 6.80
CA ALA A 274 -26.14 16.81 6.49
C ALA A 274 -27.04 16.77 7.75
N THR A 275 -26.49 16.48 8.92
CA THR A 275 -27.21 16.50 10.21
C THR A 275 -27.14 17.85 10.94
N LEU A 276 -26.24 18.76 10.53
CA LEU A 276 -26.05 20.04 11.18
C LEU A 276 -27.08 21.08 10.69
N ASN A 277 -27.52 21.95 11.60
CA ASN A 277 -28.30 23.13 11.26
C ASN A 277 -27.40 24.22 10.65
N GLU A 278 -27.99 25.17 9.92
CA GLU A 278 -27.24 26.26 9.26
C GLU A 278 -26.38 27.10 10.22
N ASP A 279 -26.82 27.27 11.47
CA ASP A 279 -26.10 28.02 12.51
C ASP A 279 -24.92 27.27 13.13
N GLN A 280 -24.82 25.96 12.86
CA GLN A 280 -23.75 25.09 13.36
C GLN A 280 -22.61 24.90 12.34
N LEU A 281 -22.82 25.33 11.09
CA LEU A 281 -21.84 25.20 10.01
C LEU A 281 -21.29 26.57 9.59
N ASP A 282 -20.02 26.83 9.90
CA ASP A 282 -19.30 28.01 9.42
C ASP A 282 -18.34 27.65 8.28
N VAL A 283 -18.49 28.32 7.13
CA VAL A 283 -17.64 28.11 5.95
C VAL A 283 -16.63 29.25 5.84
N LEU A 284 -15.37 28.95 6.12
CA LEU A 284 -14.26 29.88 5.99
C LEU A 284 -13.88 30.09 4.52
N LYS A 285 -14.38 31.18 3.93
CA LYS A 285 -14.19 31.50 2.51
C LYS A 285 -12.85 32.17 2.19
N ASP A 286 -12.08 32.56 3.20
CA ASP A 286 -10.92 33.45 3.01
C ASP A 286 -9.58 32.69 3.11
N SER A 287 -8.73 32.85 2.09
CA SER A 287 -7.37 32.32 2.06
C SER A 287 -6.36 33.40 2.44
N TRP A 288 -5.73 33.22 3.61
CA TRP A 288 -4.68 34.10 4.13
C TRP A 288 -3.26 33.62 3.76
N ARG A 289 -3.14 32.38 3.27
CA ARG A 289 -1.86 31.69 2.99
C ARG A 289 -1.29 32.05 1.62
N SER A 290 -2.15 31.98 0.60
CA SER A 290 -1.72 31.94 -0.80
C SER A 290 -1.90 33.28 -1.52
N ARG A 291 -0.99 33.57 -2.46
CA ARG A 291 -1.07 34.76 -3.33
C ARG A 291 -2.33 34.74 -4.19
N PRO A 292 -2.93 35.90 -4.53
CA PRO A 292 -4.16 35.98 -5.32
C PRO A 292 -4.12 35.23 -6.66
N GLY A 293 -2.99 35.26 -7.36
CA GLY A 293 -2.83 34.55 -8.64
C GLY A 293 -3.02 33.04 -8.51
N LEU A 294 -2.45 32.44 -7.45
CA LEU A 294 -2.57 31.01 -7.17
C LEU A 294 -4.00 30.65 -6.76
N VAL A 295 -4.64 31.44 -5.89
CA VAL A 295 -6.03 31.21 -5.46
C VAL A 295 -6.99 31.26 -6.66
N ARG A 296 -6.82 32.23 -7.56
CA ARG A 296 -7.62 32.31 -8.80
C ARG A 296 -7.46 31.08 -9.69
N PHE A 297 -6.23 30.61 -9.87
CA PHE A 297 -5.95 29.41 -10.65
C PHE A 297 -6.60 28.16 -10.04
N VAL A 298 -6.44 27.96 -8.72
CA VAL A 298 -7.06 26.85 -7.99
C VAL A 298 -8.58 26.90 -8.11
N ASN A 299 -9.20 28.06 -7.87
CA ASN A 299 -10.65 28.23 -8.03
C ASN A 299 -11.12 27.91 -9.45
N ALA A 300 -10.43 28.42 -10.49
CA ALA A 300 -10.81 28.19 -11.89
C ALA A 300 -10.74 26.70 -12.27
N THR A 301 -9.79 25.97 -11.68
CA THR A 301 -9.57 24.54 -11.98
C THR A 301 -10.52 23.65 -11.18
N PHE A 302 -10.56 23.81 -9.86
CA PHE A 302 -11.20 22.84 -8.98
C PHE A 302 -12.70 23.07 -8.77
N VAL A 303 -13.22 24.27 -8.99
CA VAL A 303 -14.68 24.49 -9.01
C VAL A 303 -15.33 23.68 -10.12
N GLN A 304 -14.68 23.56 -11.28
CA GLN A 304 -15.16 22.73 -12.39
C GLN A 304 -14.89 21.25 -12.14
N ALA A 305 -13.69 20.90 -11.68
CA ALA A 305 -13.30 19.50 -11.48
C ALA A 305 -14.13 18.80 -10.38
N LEU A 306 -14.62 19.53 -9.38
CA LEU A 306 -15.42 19.01 -8.27
C LEU A 306 -16.93 19.26 -8.42
N ALA A 307 -17.37 19.70 -9.61
CA ALA A 307 -18.78 19.96 -9.88
C ALA A 307 -19.62 18.68 -9.70
N GLY A 308 -20.72 18.80 -8.95
CA GLY A 308 -21.61 17.67 -8.61
C GLY A 308 -21.17 16.84 -7.41
N LEU A 309 -19.95 17.06 -6.89
CA LEU A 309 -19.48 16.44 -5.64
C LEU A 309 -19.56 17.44 -4.48
N ILE A 310 -19.06 18.66 -4.69
CA ILE A 310 -19.03 19.71 -3.66
C ILE A 310 -19.65 21.00 -4.24
N PRO A 311 -20.55 21.69 -3.52
CA PRO A 311 -21.07 22.98 -3.94
C PRO A 311 -19.96 24.00 -4.20
N ALA A 312 -20.06 24.75 -5.30
CA ALA A 312 -19.02 25.68 -5.74
C ALA A 312 -18.63 26.74 -4.68
N GLU A 313 -19.59 27.14 -3.84
CA GLU A 313 -19.39 28.09 -2.73
C GLU A 313 -18.54 27.54 -1.58
N ARG A 314 -18.48 26.21 -1.41
CA ARG A 314 -17.61 25.52 -0.44
C ARG A 314 -16.24 25.20 -1.02
N VAL A 315 -16.10 25.30 -2.35
CA VAL A 315 -14.82 25.14 -3.05
C VAL A 315 -14.08 26.46 -3.21
N ARG A 316 -14.81 27.54 -3.50
CA ARG A 316 -14.23 28.84 -3.83
C ARG A 316 -13.62 29.53 -2.60
N LEU A 317 -12.38 29.99 -2.76
CA LEU A 317 -11.69 30.81 -1.76
C LEU A 317 -11.45 32.25 -2.24
N ASN A 318 -11.50 33.21 -1.33
CA ASN A 318 -11.16 34.61 -1.55
C ASN A 318 -9.73 34.87 -1.08
N PRO A 319 -8.81 35.34 -1.93
CA PRO A 319 -7.47 35.67 -1.48
C PRO A 319 -7.49 36.93 -0.61
N LYS A 320 -6.94 36.84 0.59
CA LYS A 320 -6.72 38.00 1.48
C LYS A 320 -5.28 38.49 1.51
N ARG A 321 -4.33 37.63 1.11
CA ARG A 321 -2.93 38.02 0.94
C ARG A 321 -2.81 39.06 -0.16
N LYS A 322 -2.02 40.11 0.08
CA LYS A 322 -1.67 41.13 -0.92
C LYS A 322 -0.34 40.76 -1.55
N ASP A 323 -0.23 40.95 -2.86
CA ASP A 323 1.03 40.82 -3.57
C ASP A 323 1.86 42.09 -3.37
N HIS A 324 3.16 41.93 -3.18
CA HIS A 324 4.11 43.04 -3.26
C HIS A 324 4.49 43.31 -4.73
N PRO A 325 4.69 44.57 -5.15
CA PRO A 325 5.11 44.90 -6.53
C PRO A 325 6.37 44.15 -7.01
N ASP A 326 7.31 43.92 -6.10
CA ASP A 326 8.58 43.21 -6.40
C ASP A 326 8.43 41.67 -6.43
N GLN A 327 7.24 41.13 -6.18
CA GLN A 327 6.97 39.70 -6.30
C GLN A 327 6.48 39.38 -7.71
N THR A 328 7.30 38.65 -8.46
CA THR A 328 7.08 38.31 -9.88
C THR A 328 5.86 37.39 -10.08
N HIS A 329 6.07 36.07 -10.15
CA HIS A 329 5.05 35.12 -10.58
C HIS A 329 4.48 34.33 -9.38
N ALA A 330 3.16 34.33 -9.22
CA ALA A 330 2.48 33.47 -8.24
C ALA A 330 2.32 32.02 -8.74
N LEU A 331 2.43 31.80 -10.05
CA LEU A 331 2.34 30.49 -10.71
C LEU A 331 3.27 30.49 -11.93
N SER A 332 4.03 29.41 -12.10
CA SER A 332 4.87 29.17 -13.28
C SER A 332 4.65 27.75 -13.77
N VAL A 333 4.66 27.54 -15.09
CA VAL A 333 4.51 26.23 -15.71
C VAL A 333 5.76 25.91 -16.51
N TRP A 334 6.47 24.85 -16.12
CA TRP A 334 7.68 24.41 -16.80
C TRP A 334 7.37 23.22 -17.70
N LYS A 335 7.63 23.37 -19.00
CA LYS A 335 7.54 22.26 -19.95
C LYS A 335 8.89 21.54 -19.98
N LEU A 336 9.00 20.49 -19.19
CA LEU A 336 10.20 19.67 -19.10
C LEU A 336 10.29 18.73 -20.31
N ASN A 337 11.40 18.79 -21.03
CA ASN A 337 11.68 17.91 -22.16
C ASN A 337 12.46 16.68 -21.69
N GLY A 338 12.12 15.49 -22.18
CA GLY A 338 12.86 14.26 -21.89
C GLY A 338 12.10 13.03 -22.40
N ARG A 339 12.83 12.08 -23.00
CA ARG A 339 12.23 10.85 -23.57
C ARG A 339 11.87 9.80 -22.52
N ASN A 340 12.45 9.91 -21.32
CA ASN A 340 12.22 9.02 -20.19
C ASN A 340 12.05 9.82 -18.88
N LYS A 341 11.90 9.13 -17.76
CA LYS A 341 11.74 9.75 -16.43
C LYS A 341 13.02 10.48 -16.01
N ASP A 342 14.17 9.84 -16.07
CA ASP A 342 15.42 10.39 -15.53
C ASP A 342 15.84 11.70 -16.22
N LEU A 343 15.65 11.80 -17.55
CA LEU A 343 15.91 13.06 -18.27
C LEU A 343 14.96 14.18 -17.87
N ARG A 344 13.70 13.85 -17.52
CA ARG A 344 12.72 14.85 -17.05
C ARG A 344 13.04 15.30 -15.63
N ASP A 345 13.41 14.37 -14.76
CA ASP A 345 13.83 14.66 -13.38
C ASP A 345 15.09 15.53 -13.39
N GLY A 346 16.09 15.20 -14.22
CA GLY A 346 17.28 16.04 -14.39
C GLY A 346 16.97 17.44 -14.94
N ALA A 347 16.00 17.58 -15.86
CA ALA A 347 15.56 18.88 -16.36
C ALA A 347 14.84 19.71 -15.27
N LEU A 348 14.03 19.07 -14.42
CA LEU A 348 13.40 19.72 -13.27
C LEU A 348 14.45 20.23 -12.29
N VAL A 349 15.39 19.37 -11.90
CA VAL A 349 16.46 19.69 -10.96
C VAL A 349 17.33 20.84 -11.47
N LYS A 350 17.70 20.81 -12.76
CA LYS A 350 18.42 21.92 -13.37
C LYS A 350 17.64 23.23 -13.27
N GLY A 351 16.34 23.21 -13.53
CA GLY A 351 15.50 24.40 -13.38
C GLY A 351 15.45 24.91 -11.93
N ILE A 352 15.40 24.01 -10.95
CA ILE A 352 15.46 24.38 -9.52
C ILE A 352 16.83 24.99 -9.18
N ALA A 353 17.92 24.41 -9.69
CA ALA A 353 19.27 24.95 -9.50
C ALA A 353 19.41 26.34 -10.12
N ASP A 354 18.90 26.54 -11.34
CA ASP A 354 18.88 27.84 -12.02
C ASP A 354 18.08 28.87 -11.20
N LEU A 355 16.94 28.46 -10.63
CA LEU A 355 16.12 29.30 -9.75
C LEU A 355 16.89 29.75 -8.50
N ILE A 356 17.57 28.82 -7.83
CA ILE A 356 18.38 29.11 -6.64
C ILE A 356 19.58 30.00 -6.99
N SER A 357 20.17 29.83 -8.18
CA SER A 357 21.32 30.63 -8.64
C SER A 357 20.97 32.09 -8.94
N LYS A 358 19.69 32.41 -9.15
CA LYS A 358 19.18 33.76 -9.42
C LYS A 358 18.16 34.19 -8.36
N PRO A 359 18.56 34.29 -7.09
CA PRO A 359 17.61 34.35 -5.99
C PRO A 359 16.87 35.71 -5.91
N ARG A 360 17.39 36.75 -6.58
CA ARG A 360 16.74 38.08 -6.67
C ARG A 360 15.58 38.12 -7.67
N ASP A 361 15.47 37.15 -8.56
CA ASP A 361 14.32 37.02 -9.47
C ASP A 361 13.06 36.52 -8.72
N TRP A 362 13.26 36.02 -7.49
CA TRP A 362 12.25 35.38 -6.66
C TRP A 362 12.27 35.99 -5.25
N MET A 363 11.45 37.02 -5.06
CA MET A 363 11.30 37.68 -3.77
C MET A 363 10.22 36.99 -2.92
N ILE A 364 10.61 36.53 -1.74
CA ILE A 364 9.74 35.89 -0.75
C ILE A 364 9.52 36.86 0.40
N GLU A 365 8.26 37.05 0.78
CA GLU A 365 7.88 37.80 1.97
C GLU A 365 8.05 36.90 3.19
N ASP A 366 8.89 37.34 4.13
CA ASP A 366 9.11 36.64 5.38
C ASP A 366 7.91 36.85 6.31
N ARG A 367 7.26 35.77 6.75
CA ARG A 367 6.03 35.84 7.56
C ARG A 367 6.23 36.52 8.93
N HIS A 368 7.45 36.49 9.48
CA HIS A 368 7.72 37.04 10.80
C HIS A 368 8.06 38.53 10.73
N THR A 369 8.82 38.94 9.71
CA THR A 369 9.26 40.34 9.58
C THR A 369 8.39 41.18 8.65
N GLY A 370 7.60 40.53 7.78
CA GLY A 370 6.84 41.18 6.71
C GLY A 370 7.72 41.75 5.59
N GLN A 371 9.05 41.56 5.65
CA GLN A 371 9.98 42.10 4.67
C GLN A 371 10.22 41.12 3.53
N LEU A 372 10.49 41.66 2.34
CA LEU A 372 10.92 40.86 1.22
C LEU A 372 12.39 40.48 1.35
N ARG A 373 12.68 39.21 1.05
CA ARG A 373 14.03 38.67 0.91
C ARG A 373 14.12 37.78 -0.31
N ALA A 374 15.34 37.57 -0.79
CA ALA A 374 15.60 36.61 -1.85
C ALA A 374 15.24 35.19 -1.40
N ILE A 375 14.84 34.34 -2.35
CA ILE A 375 14.53 32.93 -2.11
C ILE A 375 15.75 32.17 -1.56
N ARG A 376 15.50 31.20 -0.71
CA ARG A 376 16.49 30.27 -0.15
C ARG A 376 16.04 28.83 -0.42
N PRO A 377 16.96 27.84 -0.41
CA PRO A 377 16.57 26.43 -0.60
C PRO A 377 15.44 25.96 0.33
N GLY A 378 15.43 26.40 1.59
CA GLY A 378 14.37 26.08 2.55
C GLY A 378 12.98 26.65 2.25
N ASP A 379 12.85 27.55 1.26
CA ASP A 379 11.55 28.05 0.78
C ASP A 379 10.94 27.16 -0.31
N ILE A 380 11.68 26.15 -0.79
CA ILE A 380 11.31 25.32 -1.92
C ILE A 380 10.85 23.95 -1.41
N ALA A 381 9.63 23.57 -1.76
CA ALA A 381 9.11 22.21 -1.56
C ALA A 381 8.82 21.55 -2.91
N VAL A 382 9.36 20.35 -3.12
CA VAL A 382 9.09 19.53 -4.31
C VAL A 382 8.12 18.41 -3.94
N LEU A 383 6.89 18.46 -4.48
CA LEU A 383 5.85 17.49 -4.20
C LEU A 383 5.82 16.43 -5.31
N CYS A 384 6.03 15.17 -4.95
CA CYS A 384 5.89 14.02 -5.86
C CYS A 384 4.73 13.12 -5.44
N ARG A 385 4.21 12.32 -6.39
CA ARG A 385 3.12 11.38 -6.12
C ARG A 385 3.56 10.18 -5.27
N THR A 386 4.84 9.81 -5.29
CA THR A 386 5.38 8.64 -4.58
C THR A 386 6.69 8.98 -3.89
N ASN A 387 6.97 8.30 -2.76
CA ASN A 387 8.23 8.47 -2.02
C ASN A 387 9.45 8.11 -2.86
N ALA A 388 9.34 7.10 -3.73
CA ALA A 388 10.41 6.72 -4.66
C ALA A 388 10.74 7.85 -5.66
N ALA A 389 9.75 8.62 -6.09
CA ALA A 389 10.00 9.79 -6.92
C ALA A 389 10.68 10.91 -6.12
N CYS A 390 10.29 11.12 -4.86
CA CYS A 390 11.00 12.07 -3.98
C CYS A 390 12.48 11.69 -3.79
N ALA A 391 12.77 10.41 -3.52
CA ALA A 391 14.14 9.92 -3.36
C ALA A 391 14.97 10.15 -4.63
N SER A 392 14.43 9.76 -5.79
CA SER A 392 15.08 9.95 -7.10
C SER A 392 15.34 11.43 -7.43
N ILE A 393 14.44 12.34 -7.08
CA ILE A 393 14.63 13.79 -7.25
C ILE A 393 15.71 14.32 -6.29
N ALA A 394 15.74 13.83 -5.05
CA ALA A 394 16.71 14.27 -4.05
C ALA A 394 18.14 13.83 -4.38
N GLU A 395 18.31 12.60 -4.89
CA GLU A 395 19.59 12.14 -5.44
C GLU A 395 20.05 13.06 -6.59
N ALA A 396 19.15 13.35 -7.54
CA ALA A 396 19.47 14.25 -8.64
C ALA A 396 19.80 15.68 -8.17
N LEU A 397 19.14 16.20 -7.12
CA LEU A 397 19.48 17.50 -6.51
C LEU A 397 20.87 17.47 -5.86
N ALA A 398 21.25 16.36 -5.24
CA ALA A 398 22.57 16.19 -4.63
C ALA A 398 23.70 16.24 -5.67
N ASP A 399 23.47 15.71 -6.89
CA ASP A 399 24.42 15.84 -8.01
C ASP A 399 24.70 17.30 -8.40
N TYR A 400 23.76 18.22 -8.11
CA TYR A 400 23.91 19.66 -8.30
C TYR A 400 24.39 20.40 -7.04
N GLY A 401 24.76 19.68 -5.98
CA GLY A 401 25.19 20.25 -4.70
C GLY A 401 24.05 20.86 -3.87
N ILE A 402 22.79 20.53 -4.17
CA ILE A 402 21.62 21.02 -3.45
C ILE A 402 21.14 19.94 -2.50
N GLN A 403 21.19 20.22 -1.19
CA GLN A 403 20.69 19.29 -0.19
C GLN A 403 19.16 19.31 -0.13
N ALA A 404 18.55 18.14 -0.26
CA ALA A 404 17.11 17.95 -0.11
C ALA A 404 16.81 17.07 1.12
N SER A 405 15.82 17.46 1.90
CA SER A 405 15.26 16.62 2.95
C SER A 405 14.10 15.81 2.39
N VAL A 406 14.20 14.47 2.46
CA VAL A 406 13.13 13.55 2.07
C VAL A 406 12.74 12.74 3.29
N GLY A 407 11.45 12.43 3.43
CA GLY A 407 10.99 11.50 4.46
C GLY A 407 11.77 10.20 4.35
N SER A 408 12.44 9.80 5.44
CA SER A 408 13.35 8.66 5.42
C SER A 408 12.65 7.41 4.90
N GLY A 409 13.32 6.67 4.02
CA GLY A 409 12.91 5.32 3.65
C GLY A 409 12.84 4.38 4.86
N SER A 410 12.74 3.08 4.59
CA SER A 410 12.84 2.11 5.68
C SER A 410 14.26 2.16 6.25
N LEU A 411 14.42 2.64 7.48
CA LEU A 411 15.70 2.67 8.19
C LEU A 411 16.42 1.31 8.13
N LEU A 412 15.65 0.23 8.30
CA LEU A 412 16.16 -1.14 8.31
C LEU A 412 16.64 -1.64 6.92
N ALA A 413 16.35 -0.90 5.85
CA ALA A 413 16.84 -1.21 4.50
C ALA A 413 18.16 -0.50 4.16
N GLU A 414 18.65 0.39 5.03
CA GLU A 414 19.91 1.08 4.82
C GLU A 414 21.10 0.11 5.05
N PRO A 415 22.15 0.12 4.21
CA PRO A 415 23.22 -0.88 4.27
C PRO A 415 23.89 -1.01 5.64
N GLU A 416 24.12 0.11 6.33
CA GLU A 416 24.68 0.14 7.68
C GLU A 416 23.74 -0.52 8.71
N CYS A 417 22.43 -0.32 8.59
CA CYS A 417 21.45 -0.92 9.47
C CYS A 417 21.28 -2.42 9.16
N ILE A 418 21.31 -2.82 7.89
CA ILE A 418 21.33 -4.23 7.49
C ILE A 418 22.54 -4.95 8.10
N ALA A 419 23.74 -4.37 8.01
CA ALA A 419 24.94 -4.97 8.57
C ALA A 419 24.82 -5.16 10.10
N VAL A 420 24.33 -4.15 10.83
CA VAL A 420 24.12 -4.26 12.29
C VAL A 420 23.05 -5.32 12.61
N LEU A 421 21.92 -5.34 11.91
CA LEU A 421 20.87 -6.35 12.10
C LEU A 421 21.35 -7.75 11.80
N ALA A 422 22.15 -7.94 10.74
CA ALA A 422 22.76 -9.21 10.40
C ALA A 422 23.75 -9.66 11.49
N GLY A 423 24.56 -8.74 12.04
CA GLY A 423 25.41 -9.02 13.20
C GLY A 423 24.61 -9.47 14.43
N LEU A 424 23.51 -8.79 14.74
CA LEU A 424 22.61 -9.17 15.83
C LEU A 424 21.97 -10.55 15.61
N ARG A 425 21.54 -10.86 14.38
CA ARG A 425 21.01 -12.19 14.02
C ARG A 425 22.05 -13.28 14.22
N LEU A 426 23.30 -13.02 13.84
CA LEU A 426 24.41 -13.96 14.02
C LEU A 426 24.76 -14.19 15.51
N LEU A 427 24.53 -13.20 16.37
CA LEU A 427 24.64 -13.37 17.83
C LEU A 427 23.55 -14.32 18.37
N VAL A 428 22.32 -14.23 17.85
CA VAL A 428 21.23 -15.14 18.26
C VAL A 428 21.52 -16.56 17.75
N ASP A 429 21.79 -16.67 16.45
CA ASP A 429 22.09 -17.92 15.75
C ASP A 429 23.38 -17.80 14.93
N GLY A 430 24.46 -18.38 15.45
CA GLY A 430 25.78 -18.38 14.79
C GLY A 430 25.85 -19.16 13.47
N GLU A 431 24.77 -19.89 13.14
CA GLU A 431 24.61 -20.61 11.87
C GLU A 431 23.65 -19.91 10.90
N ASP A 432 23.22 -18.67 11.17
CA ASP A 432 22.41 -17.87 10.24
C ASP A 432 23.22 -17.50 8.98
N THR A 433 23.18 -18.39 8.00
CA THR A 433 23.86 -18.25 6.71
C THR A 433 23.37 -17.04 5.90
N LEU A 434 22.13 -16.61 6.07
CA LEU A 434 21.60 -15.42 5.41
C LEU A 434 22.18 -14.16 6.04
N ALA A 435 22.24 -14.08 7.37
CA ALA A 435 22.90 -12.99 8.07
C ALA A 435 24.40 -12.91 7.70
N LEU A 436 25.07 -14.05 7.56
CA LEU A 436 26.46 -14.11 7.14
C LEU A 436 26.65 -13.55 5.71
N ALA A 437 25.75 -13.91 4.78
CA ALA A 437 25.76 -13.36 3.43
C ALA A 437 25.46 -11.85 3.39
N GLU A 438 24.52 -11.37 4.20
CA GLU A 438 24.22 -9.94 4.38
C GLU A 438 25.44 -9.17 4.90
N LEU A 439 26.15 -9.72 5.90
CA LEU A 439 27.40 -9.14 6.40
C LEU A 439 28.47 -9.06 5.32
N VAL A 440 28.71 -10.14 4.58
CA VAL A 440 29.71 -10.16 3.50
C VAL A 440 29.38 -9.13 2.41
N GLN A 441 28.10 -8.96 2.09
CA GLN A 441 27.64 -8.01 1.08
C GLN A 441 27.73 -6.56 1.56
N HIS A 442 27.40 -6.29 2.83
CA HIS A 442 27.22 -4.92 3.33
C HIS A 442 28.37 -4.40 4.20
N LEU A 443 29.29 -5.26 4.65
CA LEU A 443 30.50 -4.84 5.35
C LEU A 443 31.51 -4.25 4.37
N PRO A 444 31.88 -2.97 4.54
CA PRO A 444 32.95 -2.39 3.76
C PRO A 444 34.25 -3.17 3.93
N GLY A 445 34.95 -3.42 2.82
CA GLY A 445 36.26 -4.08 2.83
C GLY A 445 36.27 -5.59 3.12
N HIS A 446 35.11 -6.26 3.23
CA HIS A 446 35.10 -7.73 3.32
C HIS A 446 35.65 -8.35 2.02
N ALA A 447 36.58 -9.29 2.13
CA ALA A 447 37.32 -9.85 0.98
C ALA A 447 36.39 -10.48 -0.07
N SER A 448 35.33 -11.16 0.38
CA SER A 448 34.33 -11.81 -0.49
C SER A 448 33.20 -10.88 -0.97
N GLY A 449 33.19 -9.58 -0.65
CA GLY A 449 32.03 -8.72 -0.89
C GLY A 449 31.58 -8.62 -2.36
N ALA A 450 32.51 -8.74 -3.31
CA ALA A 450 32.21 -8.75 -4.74
C ALA A 450 31.99 -10.16 -5.33
N THR A 451 32.40 -11.21 -4.62
CA THR A 451 32.50 -12.59 -5.12
C THR A 451 31.62 -13.58 -4.37
N TRP A 452 30.94 -13.16 -3.30
CA TRP A 452 30.19 -14.03 -2.40
C TRP A 452 29.19 -14.95 -3.10
N LEU A 453 28.48 -14.46 -4.13
CA LEU A 453 27.49 -15.27 -4.85
C LEU A 453 28.15 -16.38 -5.67
N ALA A 454 29.32 -16.10 -6.24
CA ALA A 454 30.10 -17.09 -6.98
C ALA A 454 30.71 -18.13 -6.03
N GLU A 455 31.22 -17.70 -4.88
CA GLU A 455 31.74 -18.59 -3.82
C GLU A 455 30.64 -19.53 -3.30
N LEU A 456 29.47 -18.98 -2.98
CA LEU A 456 28.31 -19.74 -2.52
C LEU A 456 27.83 -20.76 -3.56
N SER A 457 27.87 -20.40 -4.85
CA SER A 457 27.47 -21.29 -5.93
C SER A 457 28.47 -22.43 -6.18
N ALA A 458 29.73 -22.21 -5.84
CA ALA A 458 30.80 -23.20 -6.04
C ALA A 458 30.85 -24.22 -4.90
N ASP A 459 30.91 -23.76 -3.66
CA ASP A 459 30.93 -24.60 -2.46
C ASP A 459 30.39 -23.81 -1.26
N PRO A 460 29.11 -24.00 -0.88
CA PRO A 460 28.49 -23.27 0.22
C PRO A 460 29.21 -23.47 1.56
N GLU A 461 29.63 -24.69 1.88
CA GLU A 461 30.21 -25.01 3.19
C GLU A 461 31.57 -24.35 3.35
N GLN A 462 32.40 -24.42 2.31
CA GLN A 462 33.70 -23.73 2.29
C GLN A 462 33.53 -22.20 2.29
N ALA A 463 32.54 -21.67 1.56
CA ALA A 463 32.27 -20.23 1.53
C ALA A 463 31.92 -19.72 2.93
N PHE A 464 31.01 -20.39 3.65
CA PHE A 464 30.64 -19.99 5.01
C PHE A 464 31.81 -20.06 5.98
N GLN A 465 32.66 -21.10 5.91
CA GLN A 465 33.87 -21.18 6.74
C GLN A 465 34.84 -20.03 6.46
N ASN A 466 35.02 -19.67 5.18
CA ASN A 466 35.86 -18.54 4.79
C ASN A 466 35.30 -17.22 5.29
N TRP A 467 33.99 -16.99 5.18
CA TRP A 467 33.36 -15.75 5.66
C TRP A 467 33.44 -15.64 7.18
N LYS A 468 33.24 -16.74 7.92
CA LYS A 468 33.43 -16.76 9.39
C LYS A 468 34.87 -16.47 9.84
N SER A 469 35.85 -16.53 8.93
CA SER A 469 37.25 -16.21 9.23
C SER A 469 37.59 -14.72 9.18
N ASP A 470 36.70 -13.85 8.67
CA ASP A 470 36.85 -12.39 8.80
C ASP A 470 36.92 -12.00 10.28
N ASP A 471 37.89 -11.16 10.64
CA ASP A 471 38.17 -10.80 12.03
C ASP A 471 36.97 -10.15 12.74
N ARG A 472 36.15 -9.37 12.03
CA ARG A 472 34.96 -8.73 12.61
C ARG A 472 33.88 -9.78 12.89
N ILE A 473 33.65 -10.69 11.94
CA ILE A 473 32.66 -11.76 12.07
C ILE A 473 33.05 -12.73 13.18
N ARG A 474 34.34 -13.11 13.25
CA ARG A 474 34.87 -13.93 14.34
C ARG A 474 34.68 -13.26 15.70
N ARG A 475 34.98 -11.97 15.82
CA ARG A 475 34.76 -11.19 17.06
C ARG A 475 33.29 -11.11 17.45
N LEU A 476 32.37 -11.04 16.48
CA LEU A 476 30.94 -11.14 16.75
C LEU A 476 30.56 -12.53 17.32
N LEU A 477 31.04 -13.60 16.70
CA LEU A 477 30.77 -14.96 17.19
C LEU A 477 31.34 -15.19 18.60
N GLU A 478 32.52 -14.63 18.91
CA GLU A 478 33.10 -14.63 20.26
C GLU A 478 32.31 -13.77 21.26
N LEU A 479 31.67 -12.68 20.80
CA LEU A 479 30.84 -11.80 21.63
C LEU A 479 29.60 -12.54 22.15
N ARG A 480 29.10 -13.54 21.41
CA ARG A 480 27.94 -14.36 21.79
C ARG A 480 28.06 -15.00 23.18
N GLU A 481 29.27 -15.36 23.59
CA GLU A 481 29.52 -15.97 24.91
C GLU A 481 29.55 -14.94 26.05
N LYS A 482 29.58 -13.64 25.73
CA LYS A 482 29.87 -12.54 26.68
C LYS A 482 28.68 -11.58 26.89
N ILE A 483 27.60 -11.71 26.13
CA ILE A 483 26.46 -10.78 26.12
C ILE A 483 25.32 -11.15 27.09
N VAL A 484 25.52 -12.15 27.96
CA VAL A 484 24.46 -12.69 28.83
C VAL A 484 23.86 -11.62 29.75
N ASP A 485 24.65 -10.63 30.16
CA ASP A 485 24.22 -9.55 31.06
C ASP A 485 24.08 -8.18 30.37
N ALA A 486 24.27 -8.10 29.05
CA ALA A 486 24.18 -6.85 28.30
C ALA A 486 22.74 -6.58 27.85
N SER A 487 22.30 -5.33 27.94
CA SER A 487 21.02 -4.89 27.38
C SER A 487 21.05 -4.91 25.85
N PRO A 488 19.89 -5.02 25.17
CA PRO A 488 19.84 -4.96 23.70
C PRO A 488 20.50 -3.72 23.10
N MET A 489 20.41 -2.56 23.79
CA MET A 489 21.07 -1.33 23.35
C MET A 489 22.60 -1.44 23.44
N GLU A 490 23.13 -2.00 24.53
CA GLU A 490 24.57 -2.22 24.69
C GLU A 490 25.08 -3.23 23.66
N ILE A 491 24.33 -4.32 23.43
CA ILE A 491 24.68 -5.33 22.43
C ILE A 491 24.71 -4.71 21.04
N GLN A 492 23.70 -3.92 20.67
CA GLN A 492 23.67 -3.22 19.37
C GLN A 492 24.91 -2.32 19.21
N GLY A 493 25.26 -1.55 20.24
CA GLY A 493 26.41 -0.65 20.20
C GLY A 493 27.71 -1.42 20.00
N MET A 494 27.88 -2.54 20.74
CA MET A 494 29.03 -3.44 20.59
C MET A 494 29.10 -4.05 19.19
N VAL A 495 27.96 -4.45 18.60
CA VAL A 495 27.91 -4.98 17.23
C VAL A 495 28.33 -3.90 16.23
N ALA A 496 27.78 -2.70 16.33
CA ALA A 496 28.13 -1.59 15.44
C ALA A 496 29.63 -1.25 15.50
N ASP A 497 30.22 -1.28 16.70
CA ASP A 497 31.66 -1.04 16.90
C ASP A 497 32.53 -2.18 16.37
N ILE A 498 32.16 -3.45 16.61
CA ILE A 498 32.91 -4.61 16.10
C ILE A 498 32.90 -4.63 14.57
N LEU A 499 31.75 -4.32 13.96
CA LEU A 499 31.61 -4.28 12.51
C LEU A 499 32.32 -3.08 11.88
N GLY A 500 32.67 -2.06 12.66
CA GLY A 500 33.33 -0.84 12.18
C GLY A 500 32.41 0.09 11.38
N VAL A 501 31.09 -0.11 11.42
CA VAL A 501 30.15 0.63 10.56
C VAL A 501 30.10 2.13 10.87
N ARG A 502 30.43 2.53 12.11
CA ARG A 502 30.55 3.94 12.51
C ARG A 502 31.79 4.60 11.92
N ASP A 503 32.93 3.91 11.98
CA ASP A 503 34.19 4.41 11.42
C ASP A 503 34.12 4.47 9.89
N ASP A 504 33.47 3.49 9.26
CA ASP A 504 33.25 3.45 7.81
C ASP A 504 32.32 4.57 7.30
N ALA A 505 31.50 5.17 8.17
CA ALA A 505 30.59 6.25 7.79
C ALA A 505 31.34 7.43 7.17
N PHE A 506 32.54 7.75 7.67
CA PHE A 506 33.36 8.86 7.18
C PHE A 506 33.91 8.65 5.76
N GLY A 507 33.95 7.39 5.28
CA GLY A 507 34.35 7.05 3.91
C GLY A 507 33.21 7.09 2.89
N ARG A 508 31.97 7.34 3.31
CA ARG A 508 30.78 7.32 2.46
C ARG A 508 30.43 8.71 1.93
N ALA A 509 29.62 8.76 0.87
CA ALA A 509 29.21 10.02 0.23
C ALA A 509 28.40 10.95 1.16
N ASN A 510 27.71 10.42 2.16
CA ASN A 510 26.95 11.19 3.14
C ASN A 510 27.12 10.64 4.57
N PRO A 511 28.24 10.97 5.25
CA PRO A 511 28.54 10.44 6.58
C PRO A 511 27.50 10.82 7.64
N ALA A 512 26.94 12.02 7.56
CA ALA A 512 25.95 12.51 8.51
C ALA A 512 24.65 11.68 8.49
N GLN A 513 24.22 11.23 7.31
CA GLN A 513 23.04 10.39 7.18
C GLN A 513 23.28 8.99 7.77
N VAL A 514 24.46 8.40 7.54
CA VAL A 514 24.83 7.07 8.04
C VAL A 514 24.88 7.08 9.57
N LEU A 515 25.49 8.09 10.18
CA LEU A 515 25.53 8.25 11.64
C LEU A 515 24.12 8.47 12.21
N ALA A 516 23.31 9.32 11.59
CA ALA A 516 21.92 9.52 12.00
C ALA A 516 21.07 8.25 11.88
N ASN A 517 21.33 7.38 10.90
CA ASN A 517 20.66 6.09 10.77
C ASN A 517 21.04 5.15 11.91
N LEU A 518 22.33 5.07 12.27
CA LEU A 518 22.80 4.25 13.39
C LEU A 518 22.25 4.73 14.73
N GLU A 519 22.26 6.04 14.98
CA GLU A 519 21.64 6.63 16.18
C GLU A 519 20.14 6.33 16.28
N ARG A 520 19.43 6.38 15.14
CA ARG A 520 18.01 6.01 15.09
C ARG A 520 17.75 4.52 15.28
N LEU A 521 18.74 3.66 15.02
CA LEU A 521 18.65 2.22 15.26
C LEU A 521 18.88 1.87 16.74
N GLU A 522 19.54 2.76 17.48
CA GLU A 522 19.79 2.66 18.93
C GLU A 522 18.60 3.11 19.79
N GLN A 523 17.71 3.94 19.23
CA GLN A 523 16.48 4.44 19.86
C GLN A 523 15.30 3.53 19.60
#